data_AF-A0A2M7XLU5-F1
#
_entry.id   AF-A0A2M7XLU5-F1
#
_cell.length_a   1.000
_cell.length_b   1.000
_cell.length_c   1.000
_cell.angle_alpha   90.00
_cell.angle_beta   90.00
_cell.angle_gamma   90.00
#
_symmetry.space_group_name_H-M   'P 1'
#
loop_
_entity.id
_entity.type
_entity.pdbx_description
1 polymer ?
#
loop_
_entity_poly.entity_id
_entity_poly.type
_entity_poly.pdbx_seq_one_letter_code
_entity_poly.pdbx_strand_id
1 'polypeptide(L)'
;SKDQVKQLSAMQGLVVDPLGRIVELPIKSNYREGLSVFEYVTSARGSRKGLADTALKTSDAGYLTRRLVDAVHDLILREEDCKTKNGLLISREKGKKRAEKFFERVKGRVLAAPIIDPKTKKVLLKKDELITEENIGLLERHNVLEVMVRSPLTCESHYGLCAACYGWDTGSKKMAEVGSPVGVLAAQSIGEPGTQLTLRTKHFGGIVVSDVTQGLPRVEEIFEARLPKVVSPLAEISGRASIVETEDGYKVRVKTTSKPIEEKEYLVPLTSKLNIEDGQLVGTGIQLAAGVLDIKDILQIRGLQAAQEYLIEELQGVYESQGIPIHDKHFEVIVRRMSDKVRVETSGDTTLLPGEFISKAKFEEENARVLAEGGEPSTAQVIILGLTRVSLYTDSWLSAASFQETTNILTEASLEGKEDKLIGLKENVIIGRLIPVTPERARIEG
;
A
#
# COMPACT_ATOMS: atom_id res chain seq x y z
N SER A 1 -25.18 4.88 -18.87
CA SER A 1 -23.84 4.97 -19.48
C SER A 1 -23.95 5.08 -21.00
N LYS A 2 -23.01 5.75 -21.69
CA LYS A 2 -22.95 5.78 -23.18
C LYS A 2 -22.94 4.37 -23.77
N ASP A 3 -22.30 3.41 -23.08
CA ASP A 3 -22.24 2.01 -23.52
C ASP A 3 -23.60 1.31 -23.49
N GLN A 4 -24.42 1.59 -22.47
CA GLN A 4 -25.78 1.05 -22.38
C GLN A 4 -26.67 1.63 -23.48
N VAL A 5 -26.52 2.93 -23.79
CA VAL A 5 -27.24 3.55 -24.91
C VAL A 5 -26.80 2.93 -26.24
N LYS A 6 -25.50 2.69 -26.44
CA LYS A 6 -24.96 1.99 -27.61
C LYS A 6 -25.59 0.60 -27.78
N GLN A 7 -25.73 -0.17 -26.69
CA GLN A 7 -26.37 -1.50 -26.74
C GLN A 7 -27.87 -1.41 -27.08
N LEU A 8 -28.56 -0.36 -26.63
CA LEU A 8 -29.98 -0.17 -26.88
C LEU A 8 -30.28 0.27 -28.32
N SER A 9 -29.46 1.17 -28.90
CA SER A 9 -29.80 1.87 -30.14
C SER A 9 -28.83 1.69 -31.32
N ALA A 10 -27.69 1.01 -31.14
CA ALA A 10 -26.67 0.88 -32.19
C ALA A 10 -26.30 -0.58 -32.46
N MET A 11 -25.13 -1.05 -32.03
CA MET A 11 -24.72 -2.45 -32.11
C MET A 11 -24.14 -2.88 -30.76
N GLN A 12 -24.41 -4.11 -30.34
CA GLN A 12 -23.84 -4.65 -29.10
C GLN A 12 -22.32 -4.86 -29.24
N GLY A 13 -21.85 -5.29 -30.40
CA GLY A 13 -20.42 -5.42 -30.74
C GLY A 13 -19.81 -6.76 -30.34
N LEU A 14 -18.53 -6.74 -29.97
CA LEU A 14 -17.74 -7.93 -29.65
C LEU A 14 -18.01 -8.41 -28.23
N VAL A 15 -18.11 -9.74 -28.08
CA VAL A 15 -18.34 -10.43 -26.80
C VAL A 15 -17.13 -11.30 -26.47
N VAL A 16 -16.92 -11.54 -25.19
CA VAL A 16 -15.84 -12.37 -24.64
C VAL A 16 -16.38 -13.76 -24.27
N ASP A 17 -15.69 -14.80 -24.70
CA ASP A 17 -15.95 -16.20 -24.33
C ASP A 17 -15.58 -16.45 -22.85
N PRO A 18 -16.06 -17.51 -22.18
CA PRO A 18 -15.69 -17.78 -20.79
C PRO A 18 -14.18 -17.94 -20.56
N LEU A 19 -13.40 -18.22 -21.59
CA LEU A 19 -11.94 -18.26 -21.54
C LEU A 19 -11.26 -16.88 -21.62
N GLY A 20 -12.01 -15.78 -21.73
CA GLY A 20 -11.45 -14.43 -21.83
C GLY A 20 -11.04 -14.02 -23.25
N ARG A 21 -11.28 -14.88 -24.25
CA ARG A 21 -10.96 -14.60 -25.66
C ARG A 21 -12.10 -13.86 -26.32
N ILE A 22 -11.77 -12.92 -27.20
CA ILE A 22 -12.74 -12.19 -27.99
C ILE A 22 -13.32 -13.15 -29.05
N VAL A 23 -14.65 -13.22 -29.13
CA VAL A 23 -15.34 -13.97 -30.18
C VAL A 23 -15.24 -13.19 -31.48
N GLU A 24 -14.73 -13.82 -32.54
CA GLU A 24 -14.46 -13.15 -33.83
C GLU A 24 -15.73 -12.63 -34.53
N LEU A 25 -16.88 -13.28 -34.29
CA LEU A 25 -18.17 -12.88 -34.84
C LEU A 25 -18.85 -11.84 -33.92
N PRO A 26 -18.99 -10.57 -34.34
CA PRO A 26 -19.64 -9.54 -33.55
C PRO A 26 -21.16 -9.66 -33.62
N ILE A 27 -21.83 -9.21 -32.56
CA ILE A 27 -23.28 -9.01 -32.51
C ILE A 27 -23.59 -7.67 -33.20
N LYS A 28 -24.26 -7.74 -34.35
CA LYS A 28 -24.57 -6.56 -35.17
C LYS A 28 -25.86 -5.89 -34.71
N SER A 29 -26.81 -6.71 -34.27
CA SER A 29 -28.13 -6.27 -33.82
C SER A 29 -28.07 -5.50 -32.49
N ASN A 30 -29.10 -4.72 -32.19
CA ASN A 30 -29.30 -4.04 -30.90
C ASN A 30 -30.56 -4.53 -30.18
N TYR A 31 -30.74 -4.13 -28.93
CA TYR A 31 -31.92 -4.53 -28.15
C TYR A 31 -33.24 -3.98 -28.69
N ARG A 32 -33.24 -2.90 -29.46
CA ARG A 32 -34.45 -2.37 -30.11
C ARG A 32 -34.88 -3.21 -31.32
N GLU A 33 -33.93 -3.69 -32.11
CA GLU A 33 -34.15 -4.55 -33.29
C GLU A 33 -34.39 -6.01 -32.90
N GLY A 34 -33.86 -6.43 -31.75
CA GLY A 34 -33.90 -7.81 -31.27
C GLY A 34 -32.64 -8.58 -31.68
N LEU A 35 -32.29 -9.61 -30.91
CA LEU A 35 -31.14 -10.46 -31.17
C LEU A 35 -31.58 -11.76 -31.85
N SER A 36 -30.81 -12.23 -32.83
CA SER A 36 -30.98 -13.59 -33.35
C SER A 36 -30.66 -14.64 -32.27
N VAL A 37 -31.14 -15.88 -32.43
CA VAL A 37 -30.89 -16.97 -31.46
C VAL A 37 -29.38 -17.18 -31.24
N PHE A 38 -28.58 -17.10 -32.31
CA PHE A 38 -27.13 -17.25 -32.22
C PHE A 38 -26.46 -16.10 -31.46
N GLU A 39 -26.85 -14.85 -31.75
CA GLU A 39 -26.33 -13.66 -31.04
C GLU A 39 -26.70 -13.69 -29.56
N TYR A 40 -27.94 -14.09 -29.24
CA TYR A 40 -28.40 -14.23 -27.86
C TYR A 40 -27.59 -15.29 -27.10
N VAL A 41 -27.39 -16.48 -27.66
CA VAL A 41 -26.61 -17.55 -27.02
C VAL A 41 -25.14 -17.14 -26.83
N THR A 42 -24.57 -16.44 -27.80
CA THR A 42 -23.18 -15.93 -27.72
C THR A 42 -23.05 -14.90 -26.60
N SER A 43 -23.98 -13.94 -26.51
CA SER A 43 -24.07 -12.95 -25.43
C SER A 43 -24.27 -13.58 -24.06
N ALA A 44 -25.10 -14.63 -23.98
CA ALA A 44 -25.43 -15.31 -22.73
C ALA A 44 -24.21 -15.96 -22.07
N ARG A 45 -23.24 -16.47 -22.85
CA ARG A 45 -22.01 -17.09 -22.30
C ARG A 45 -21.16 -16.08 -21.52
N GLY A 46 -20.90 -14.91 -22.12
CA GLY A 46 -20.15 -13.83 -21.47
C GLY A 46 -20.87 -13.28 -20.24
N SER A 47 -22.19 -13.11 -20.34
CA SER A 47 -23.03 -12.67 -19.22
C SER A 47 -23.02 -13.67 -18.04
N ARG A 48 -23.11 -14.98 -18.32
CA ARG A 48 -23.06 -16.02 -17.29
C ARG A 48 -21.70 -16.06 -16.58
N LYS A 49 -20.60 -15.90 -17.31
CA LYS A 49 -19.27 -15.75 -16.70
C LYS A 49 -19.23 -14.54 -15.78
N GLY A 50 -19.70 -13.37 -16.23
CA GLY A 50 -19.73 -12.16 -15.40
C GLY A 50 -20.52 -12.35 -14.10
N LEU A 51 -21.68 -13.01 -14.16
CA LEU A 51 -22.48 -13.33 -12.98
C LEU A 51 -21.77 -14.31 -12.03
N ALA A 52 -21.16 -15.37 -12.57
CA ALA A 52 -20.41 -16.35 -11.78
C ALA A 52 -19.16 -15.73 -11.13
N ASP A 53 -18.37 -15.00 -11.89
CA ASP A 53 -17.18 -14.28 -11.39
C ASP A 53 -17.58 -13.28 -10.31
N THR A 54 -18.72 -12.60 -10.46
CA THR A 54 -19.17 -11.68 -9.42
C THR A 54 -19.54 -12.44 -8.14
N ALA A 55 -20.28 -13.53 -8.25
CA ALA A 55 -20.69 -14.33 -7.10
C ALA A 55 -19.49 -14.91 -6.34
N LEU A 56 -18.45 -15.35 -7.06
CA LEU A 56 -17.23 -15.89 -6.46
C LEU A 56 -16.31 -14.80 -5.93
N LYS A 57 -15.95 -13.79 -6.74
CA LYS A 57 -14.96 -12.77 -6.34
C LYS A 57 -15.44 -11.83 -5.23
N THR A 58 -16.74 -11.79 -4.95
CA THR A 58 -17.27 -11.02 -3.81
C THR A 58 -16.73 -11.57 -2.48
N SER A 59 -16.53 -12.89 -2.35
CA SER A 59 -15.94 -13.45 -1.12
C SER A 59 -14.49 -13.03 -0.95
N ASP A 60 -13.73 -12.93 -2.04
CA ASP A 60 -12.32 -12.56 -2.01
C ASP A 60 -12.13 -11.12 -1.52
N ALA A 61 -12.96 -10.19 -2.02
CA ALA A 61 -12.96 -8.80 -1.55
C ALA A 61 -13.33 -8.67 -0.06
N GLY A 62 -14.35 -9.44 0.38
CA GLY A 62 -14.72 -9.50 1.79
C GLY A 62 -13.61 -10.08 2.67
N TYR A 63 -12.92 -11.10 2.17
CA TYR A 63 -11.79 -11.71 2.84
C TYR A 63 -10.57 -10.78 2.94
N LEU A 64 -10.28 -10.01 1.88
CA LEU A 64 -9.27 -8.95 1.92
C LEU A 64 -9.62 -7.90 2.99
N THR A 65 -10.89 -7.48 3.06
CA THR A 65 -11.34 -6.52 4.08
C THR A 65 -11.14 -7.05 5.50
N ARG A 66 -11.48 -8.33 5.73
CA ARG A 66 -11.21 -9.00 7.00
C ARG A 66 -9.72 -8.97 7.34
N ARG A 67 -8.86 -9.36 6.41
CA ARG A 67 -7.39 -9.35 6.57
C ARG A 67 -6.82 -7.96 6.84
N LEU A 68 -7.35 -6.94 6.16
CA LEU A 68 -6.97 -5.55 6.41
C LEU A 68 -7.28 -5.18 7.87
N VAL A 69 -8.52 -5.41 8.33
CA VAL A 69 -8.93 -5.14 9.72
C VAL A 69 -8.07 -5.92 10.72
N ASP A 70 -7.85 -7.22 10.48
CA ASP A 70 -7.03 -8.08 11.34
C ASP A 70 -5.57 -7.62 11.43
N ALA A 71 -5.03 -6.93 10.42
CA ALA A 71 -3.66 -6.41 10.46
C ALA A 71 -3.52 -5.10 11.24
N VAL A 72 -4.57 -4.27 11.30
CA VAL A 72 -4.49 -2.87 11.78
C VAL A 72 -5.46 -2.51 12.90
N HIS A 73 -6.21 -3.45 13.46
CA HIS A 73 -7.21 -3.17 14.50
C HIS A 73 -6.62 -2.52 15.76
N ASP A 74 -5.32 -2.66 16.02
CA ASP A 74 -4.61 -2.08 17.15
C ASP A 74 -4.09 -0.66 16.88
N LEU A 75 -4.14 -0.18 15.63
CA LEU A 75 -3.79 1.18 15.25
C LEU A 75 -4.90 2.17 15.62
N ILE A 76 -4.76 2.71 16.83
CA ILE A 76 -5.62 3.74 17.43
C ILE A 76 -4.78 5.00 17.64
N LEU A 77 -5.41 6.18 17.64
CA LEU A 77 -4.74 7.40 18.08
C LEU A 77 -4.50 7.35 19.59
N ARG A 78 -3.24 7.27 20.01
CA ARG A 78 -2.85 7.10 21.42
C ARG A 78 -2.41 8.39 22.09
N GLU A 79 -1.84 9.29 21.30
CA GLU A 79 -1.28 10.56 21.76
C GLU A 79 -1.61 11.69 20.78
N GLU A 80 -1.46 12.93 21.25
CA GLU A 80 -1.73 14.11 20.41
C GLU A 80 -0.57 14.37 19.44
N ASP A 81 0.68 14.27 19.91
CA ASP A 81 1.86 14.58 19.11
C ASP A 81 3.10 13.74 19.51
N CYS A 82 3.61 12.94 18.58
CA CYS A 82 4.86 12.16 18.72
C CYS A 82 6.14 13.00 18.61
N LYS A 83 6.04 14.31 18.33
CA LYS A 83 7.17 15.27 18.19
C LYS A 83 8.21 14.93 17.12
N THR A 84 7.89 14.04 16.18
CA THR A 84 8.80 13.72 15.08
C THR A 84 9.12 14.96 14.26
N LYS A 85 10.37 15.06 13.80
CA LYS A 85 10.81 16.08 12.83
C LYS A 85 10.72 15.57 11.39
N ASN A 86 10.47 14.28 11.21
CA ASN A 86 10.44 13.63 9.91
C ASN A 86 9.07 13.85 9.26
N GLY A 87 9.09 14.23 7.98
CA GLY A 87 7.90 14.46 7.18
C GLY A 87 8.00 13.81 5.83
N LEU A 88 6.85 13.62 5.20
CA LEU A 88 6.70 13.16 3.83
C LEU A 88 6.73 14.37 2.89
N LEU A 89 7.58 14.32 1.87
CA LEU A 89 7.63 15.37 0.84
C LEU A 89 6.59 15.06 -0.25
N ILE A 90 5.55 15.88 -0.34
CA ILE A 90 4.58 15.82 -1.43
C ILE A 90 4.93 16.93 -2.42
N SER A 91 5.11 16.58 -3.69
CA SER A 91 5.54 17.51 -4.74
C SER A 91 4.58 17.49 -5.94
N ARG A 92 4.44 18.65 -6.60
CA ARG A 92 3.62 18.91 -7.81
C ARG A 92 4.46 18.95 -9.10
N GLU A 93 5.73 18.54 -9.06
CA GLU A 93 6.63 18.63 -10.22
C GLU A 93 6.12 17.84 -11.44
N LYS A 94 6.31 18.41 -12.64
CA LYS A 94 5.97 17.76 -13.91
C LYS A 94 6.86 16.55 -14.12
N GLY A 95 6.25 15.36 -14.20
CA GLY A 95 6.95 14.08 -14.41
C GLY A 95 6.79 13.10 -13.25
N LYS A 96 6.37 13.55 -12.06
CA LYS A 96 5.95 12.65 -10.99
C LYS A 96 4.51 12.17 -11.21
N LYS A 97 4.27 10.89 -10.91
CA LYS A 97 2.92 10.31 -10.96
C LYS A 97 1.99 11.10 -10.02
N ARG A 98 0.74 11.33 -10.44
CA ARG A 98 -0.33 11.99 -9.64
C ARG A 98 -0.09 13.46 -9.25
N ALA A 99 0.73 14.21 -10.01
CA ALA A 99 0.95 15.65 -9.78
C ALA A 99 -0.35 16.49 -9.85
N GLU A 100 -1.35 16.05 -10.62
CA GLU A 100 -2.64 16.74 -10.77
C GLU A 100 -3.47 16.75 -9.47
N LYS A 101 -3.28 15.74 -8.60
CA LYS A 101 -4.04 15.58 -7.35
C LYS A 101 -3.33 16.16 -6.12
N PHE A 102 -2.34 17.01 -6.33
CA PHE A 102 -1.52 17.59 -5.26
C PHE A 102 -2.36 18.18 -4.11
N PHE A 103 -3.38 18.99 -4.43
CA PHE A 103 -4.21 19.64 -3.41
C PHE A 103 -5.08 18.64 -2.64
N GLU A 104 -5.62 17.62 -3.29
CA GLU A 104 -6.39 16.56 -2.64
C GLU A 104 -5.54 15.74 -1.67
N ARG A 105 -4.27 15.51 -2.00
CA ARG A 105 -3.33 14.73 -1.17
C ARG A 105 -2.87 15.47 0.09
N VAL A 106 -2.74 16.79 -0.02
CA VAL A 106 -2.23 17.67 1.05
C VAL A 106 -3.36 18.10 2.00
N LYS A 107 -4.62 18.11 1.52
CA LYS A 107 -5.80 18.50 2.27
C LYS A 107 -5.94 17.73 3.59
N GLY A 108 -6.06 18.47 4.69
CA GLY A 108 -6.29 17.91 6.02
C GLY A 108 -5.11 17.18 6.65
N ARG A 109 -3.90 17.42 6.14
CA ARG A 109 -2.65 17.04 6.79
C ARG A 109 -2.10 18.19 7.62
N VAL A 110 -1.20 17.85 8.53
CA VAL A 110 -0.45 18.79 9.35
C VAL A 110 0.92 19.04 8.72
N LEU A 111 1.39 20.27 8.75
CA LEU A 111 2.70 20.65 8.19
C LEU A 111 3.87 20.22 9.08
N ALA A 112 4.85 19.52 8.51
CA ALA A 112 6.09 19.19 9.20
C ALA A 112 7.13 20.32 9.13
N ALA A 113 7.09 21.13 8.06
CA ALA A 113 7.93 22.30 7.86
C ALA A 113 7.07 23.52 7.47
N PRO A 114 7.47 24.75 7.84
CA PRO A 114 6.75 25.95 7.44
C PRO A 114 6.80 26.13 5.92
N ILE A 115 5.69 26.58 5.34
CA ILE A 115 5.64 26.89 3.90
C ILE A 115 6.07 28.33 3.71
N ILE A 116 7.13 28.51 2.94
CA ILE A 116 7.66 29.82 2.57
C ILE A 116 7.30 30.08 1.11
N ASP A 117 6.77 31.27 0.82
CA ASP A 117 6.52 31.68 -0.56
C ASP A 117 7.87 31.86 -1.29
N PRO A 118 8.09 31.18 -2.44
CA PRO A 118 9.33 31.29 -3.21
C PRO A 118 9.61 32.71 -3.70
N LYS A 119 8.60 33.57 -3.87
CA LYS A 119 8.75 34.94 -4.38
C LYS A 119 8.91 35.98 -3.28
N THR A 120 8.11 35.89 -2.23
CA THR A 120 8.04 36.94 -1.19
C THR A 120 8.88 36.62 0.06
N LYS A 121 9.40 35.39 0.18
CA LYS A 121 10.07 34.85 1.38
C LYS A 121 9.26 35.00 2.68
N LYS A 122 7.96 35.30 2.58
CA LYS A 122 7.06 35.35 3.74
C LYS A 122 6.58 33.94 4.06
N VAL A 123 6.44 33.65 5.35
CA VAL A 123 5.86 32.41 5.84
C VAL A 123 4.35 32.46 5.60
N LEU A 124 3.83 31.55 4.78
CA LEU A 124 2.40 31.44 4.48
C LEU A 124 1.67 30.68 5.59
N LEU A 125 2.21 29.53 5.98
CA LEU A 125 1.68 28.66 7.02
C LEU A 125 2.80 28.25 7.96
N LYS A 126 2.47 28.20 9.26
CA LYS A 126 3.44 27.84 10.30
C LYS A 126 3.64 26.33 10.34
N LYS A 127 4.73 25.91 10.99
CA LYS A 127 4.94 24.50 11.34
C LYS A 127 3.79 24.01 12.24
N ASP A 128 3.40 22.76 12.07
CA ASP A 128 2.34 22.07 12.85
C ASP A 128 0.93 22.64 12.65
N GLU A 129 0.73 23.44 11.60
CA GLU A 129 -0.58 23.96 11.23
C GLU A 129 -1.35 22.98 10.33
N LEU A 130 -2.66 22.88 10.55
CA LEU A 130 -3.55 22.02 9.76
C LEU A 130 -3.92 22.69 8.43
N ILE A 131 -3.86 21.93 7.33
CA ILE A 131 -4.19 22.43 6.01
C ILE A 131 -5.69 22.28 5.75
N THR A 132 -6.42 23.39 5.90
CA THR A 132 -7.86 23.49 5.62
C THR A 132 -8.14 23.86 4.15
N GLU A 133 -9.40 23.81 3.72
CA GLU A 133 -9.80 24.22 2.36
C GLU A 133 -9.47 25.69 2.06
N GLU A 134 -9.52 26.57 3.05
CA GLU A 134 -9.14 27.98 2.92
C GLU A 134 -7.64 28.14 2.64
N ASN A 135 -6.83 27.37 3.35
CA ASN A 135 -5.37 27.35 3.21
C ASN A 135 -4.95 26.86 1.81
N ILE A 136 -5.72 25.94 1.20
CA ILE A 136 -5.46 25.45 -0.16
C ILE A 136 -5.57 26.58 -1.19
N GLY A 137 -6.57 27.45 -1.06
CA GLY A 137 -6.72 28.60 -1.96
C GLY A 137 -5.53 29.57 -1.90
N LEU A 138 -4.87 29.70 -0.75
CA LEU A 138 -3.63 30.45 -0.61
C LEU A 138 -2.45 29.74 -1.30
N LEU A 139 -2.31 28.44 -1.10
CA LEU A 139 -1.24 27.64 -1.74
C LEU A 139 -1.33 27.66 -3.27
N GLU A 140 -2.53 27.69 -3.82
CA GLU A 140 -2.76 27.77 -5.26
C GLU A 140 -2.32 29.13 -5.83
N ARG A 141 -2.67 30.24 -5.17
CA ARG A 141 -2.28 31.60 -5.61
C ARG A 141 -0.77 31.81 -5.63
N HIS A 142 -0.06 31.23 -4.66
CA HIS A 142 1.40 31.33 -4.55
C HIS A 142 2.15 30.25 -5.35
N ASN A 143 1.43 29.34 -6.01
CA ASN A 143 1.97 28.27 -6.85
C ASN A 143 3.08 27.44 -6.17
N VAL A 144 2.81 26.98 -4.94
CA VAL A 144 3.73 26.14 -4.17
C VAL A 144 3.91 24.78 -4.87
N LEU A 145 5.17 24.37 -5.07
CA LEU A 145 5.51 23.13 -5.77
C LEU A 145 5.68 21.95 -4.82
N GLU A 146 6.18 22.18 -3.61
CA GLU A 146 6.50 21.13 -2.66
C GLU A 146 6.03 21.49 -1.26
N VAL A 147 5.49 20.51 -0.55
CA VAL A 147 5.02 20.65 0.82
C VAL A 147 5.48 19.45 1.63
N MET A 148 6.11 19.72 2.77
CA MET A 148 6.50 18.69 3.72
C MET A 148 5.40 18.53 4.77
N VAL A 149 4.73 17.38 4.75
CA VAL A 149 3.60 17.06 5.62
C VAL A 149 3.98 15.98 6.62
N ARG A 150 3.31 15.94 7.76
CA ARG A 150 3.35 14.79 8.66
C ARG A 150 2.53 13.65 8.06
N SER A 151 2.94 12.41 8.34
CA SER A 151 2.32 11.20 7.81
C SER A 151 2.32 10.10 8.88
N PRO A 152 1.33 9.18 8.87
CA PRO A 152 1.40 7.96 9.64
C PRO A 152 2.68 7.14 9.40
N LEU A 153 3.29 7.24 8.22
CA LEU A 153 4.54 6.53 7.89
C LEU A 153 5.72 6.98 8.76
N THR A 154 5.81 8.27 9.06
CA THR A 154 6.91 8.87 9.85
C THR A 154 6.58 9.01 11.33
N CYS A 155 5.46 8.44 11.78
CA CYS A 155 5.07 8.50 13.19
C CYS A 155 5.98 7.62 14.06
N GLU A 156 6.53 8.25 15.11
CA GLU A 156 7.45 7.66 16.09
C GLU A 156 6.73 7.23 17.38
N SER A 157 5.39 7.17 17.38
CA SER A 157 4.63 6.62 18.51
C SER A 157 4.95 5.12 18.69
N HIS A 158 5.22 4.70 19.92
CA HIS A 158 5.54 3.30 20.25
C HIS A 158 4.32 2.38 20.05
N TYR A 159 3.13 2.87 20.41
CA TYR A 159 1.87 2.17 20.24
C TYR A 159 0.92 3.02 19.41
N GLY A 160 0.28 2.43 18.40
CA GLY A 160 -0.68 3.11 17.55
C GLY A 160 -0.08 4.29 16.76
N LEU A 161 -0.78 5.41 16.72
CA LEU A 161 -0.37 6.62 16.00
C LEU A 161 -0.68 7.88 16.82
N CYS A 162 -0.05 9.01 16.49
CA CYS A 162 -0.42 10.32 17.04
C CYS A 162 -1.44 11.06 16.16
N ALA A 163 -2.26 11.91 16.78
CA ALA A 163 -3.23 12.73 16.08
C ALA A 163 -2.57 13.68 15.06
N ALA A 164 -1.44 14.29 15.42
CA ALA A 164 -0.69 15.20 14.54
C ALA A 164 -0.21 14.54 13.23
N CYS A 165 0.24 13.28 13.28
CA CYS A 165 0.70 12.57 12.08
C CYS A 165 -0.45 12.05 11.21
N TYR A 166 -1.61 11.74 11.79
CA TYR A 166 -2.79 11.36 11.03
C TYR A 166 -3.52 12.57 10.40
N GLY A 167 -3.54 13.69 11.13
CA GLY A 167 -4.21 14.92 10.75
C GLY A 167 -5.71 14.86 11.01
N TRP A 168 -6.50 15.41 10.10
CA TRP A 168 -7.95 15.46 10.26
C TRP A 168 -8.61 14.10 10.01
N ASP A 169 -9.79 13.90 10.60
CA ASP A 169 -10.70 12.84 10.21
C ASP A 169 -11.47 13.26 8.94
N THR A 170 -11.49 12.38 7.94
CA THR A 170 -12.11 12.63 6.63
C THR A 170 -13.63 12.70 6.70
N GLY A 171 -14.25 12.05 7.70
CA GLY A 171 -15.69 12.09 7.92
C GLY A 171 -16.14 13.39 8.57
N SER A 172 -15.56 13.75 9.72
CA SER A 172 -15.93 14.94 10.48
C SER A 172 -15.29 16.25 9.98
N LYS A 173 -14.23 16.17 9.16
CA LYS A 173 -13.39 17.29 8.71
C LYS A 173 -12.76 18.10 9.86
N LYS A 174 -12.63 17.50 11.03
CA LYS A 174 -11.98 18.07 12.22
C LYS A 174 -10.71 17.31 12.53
N MET A 175 -9.83 17.90 13.34
CA MET A 175 -8.65 17.20 13.85
C MET A 175 -9.08 15.90 14.52
N ALA A 176 -8.40 14.79 14.21
CA ALA A 176 -8.74 13.51 14.78
C ALA A 176 -8.41 13.48 16.29
N GLU A 177 -9.29 12.89 17.08
CA GLU A 177 -9.17 12.86 18.54
C GLU A 177 -8.50 11.57 19.02
N VAL A 178 -7.83 11.64 20.18
CA VAL A 178 -7.25 10.47 20.85
C VAL A 178 -8.36 9.44 21.14
N GLY A 179 -8.12 8.19 20.78
CA GLY A 179 -9.10 7.10 20.82
C GLY A 179 -9.75 6.76 19.48
N SER A 180 -9.56 7.57 18.45
CA SER A 180 -10.08 7.27 17.11
C SER A 180 -9.45 5.99 16.53
N PRO A 181 -10.26 4.98 16.13
CA PRO A 181 -9.77 3.71 15.58
C PRO A 181 -9.39 3.85 14.10
N VAL A 182 -8.33 4.60 13.83
CA VAL A 182 -7.88 4.97 12.47
C VAL A 182 -7.49 3.76 11.60
N GLY A 183 -7.01 2.67 12.21
CA GLY A 183 -6.75 1.42 11.51
C GLY A 183 -8.02 0.83 10.89
N VAL A 184 -9.08 0.67 11.69
CA VAL A 184 -10.36 0.11 11.21
C VAL A 184 -10.97 1.02 10.14
N LEU A 185 -10.91 2.34 10.33
CA LEU A 185 -11.38 3.32 9.34
C LEU A 185 -10.61 3.19 8.02
N ALA A 186 -9.29 3.03 8.06
CA ALA A 186 -8.48 2.82 6.87
C ALA A 186 -8.82 1.49 6.16
N ALA A 187 -8.92 0.40 6.93
CA ALA A 187 -9.27 -0.91 6.40
C ALA A 187 -10.63 -0.92 5.69
N GLN A 188 -11.65 -0.29 6.29
CA GLN A 188 -12.98 -0.16 5.69
C GLN A 188 -12.97 0.73 4.44
N SER A 189 -12.26 1.86 4.50
CA SER A 189 -12.16 2.80 3.38
C SER A 189 -11.47 2.20 2.15
N ILE A 190 -10.70 1.13 2.32
CA ILE A 190 -10.02 0.38 1.25
C ILE A 190 -10.86 -0.84 0.83
N GLY A 191 -11.40 -1.57 1.81
CA GLY A 191 -12.11 -2.83 1.61
C GLY A 191 -13.52 -2.70 1.02
N GLU A 192 -14.30 -1.71 1.45
CA GLU A 192 -15.66 -1.47 0.93
C GLU A 192 -15.64 -1.13 -0.56
N PRO A 193 -14.79 -0.19 -1.04
CA PRO A 193 -14.64 0.02 -2.47
C PRO A 193 -14.01 -1.18 -3.19
N GLY A 194 -13.17 -1.97 -2.54
CA GLY A 194 -12.65 -3.24 -3.06
C GLY A 194 -13.76 -4.24 -3.41
N THR A 195 -14.81 -4.30 -2.59
CA THR A 195 -16.02 -5.09 -2.89
C THR A 195 -16.81 -4.47 -4.04
N GLN A 196 -16.83 -3.14 -4.16
CA GLN A 196 -17.45 -2.48 -5.30
C GLN A 196 -16.74 -2.81 -6.63
N LEU A 197 -15.41 -2.95 -6.62
CA LEU A 197 -14.63 -3.32 -7.82
C LEU A 197 -15.07 -4.66 -8.41
N THR A 198 -15.36 -5.65 -7.57
CA THR A 198 -15.81 -6.96 -8.03
C THR A 198 -17.25 -6.89 -8.56
N LEU A 199 -18.10 -6.06 -7.96
CA LEU A 199 -19.50 -5.87 -8.35
C LEU A 199 -19.68 -5.05 -9.64
N ARG A 200 -18.80 -4.10 -9.96
CA ARG A 200 -18.93 -3.28 -11.19
C ARG A 200 -18.84 -4.10 -12.47
N THR A 201 -18.25 -5.29 -12.42
CA THR A 201 -18.22 -6.24 -13.55
C THR A 201 -19.62 -6.66 -14.02
N LYS A 202 -20.66 -6.59 -13.16
CA LYS A 202 -22.04 -6.95 -13.49
C LYS A 202 -22.63 -6.18 -14.67
N HIS A 203 -22.26 -4.91 -14.84
CA HIS A 203 -22.90 -4.04 -15.82
C HIS A 203 -22.34 -4.16 -17.24
N PHE A 204 -21.23 -4.89 -17.42
CA PHE A 204 -20.54 -4.98 -18.71
C PHE A 204 -20.95 -6.20 -19.55
N GLY A 205 -21.68 -7.17 -18.98
CA GLY A 205 -22.41 -8.19 -19.76
C GLY A 205 -21.57 -9.00 -20.76
N GLY A 206 -20.28 -9.22 -20.48
CA GLY A 206 -19.38 -9.96 -21.37
C GLY A 206 -18.89 -9.19 -22.61
N ILE A 207 -19.16 -7.89 -22.72
CA ILE A 207 -18.62 -7.05 -23.79
C ILE A 207 -17.17 -6.66 -23.45
N VAL A 208 -16.33 -6.56 -24.47
CA VAL A 208 -14.96 -6.05 -24.33
C VAL A 208 -15.02 -4.57 -23.93
N VAL A 209 -14.94 -4.30 -22.64
CA VAL A 209 -14.62 -2.98 -22.11
C VAL A 209 -13.32 -3.15 -21.33
N SER A 210 -12.44 -2.16 -21.50
CA SER A 210 -11.09 -2.06 -20.92
C SER A 210 -10.96 -2.76 -19.57
N ASP A 211 -9.84 -3.46 -19.40
CA ASP A 211 -9.32 -4.32 -18.30
C ASP A 211 -9.79 -4.07 -16.83
N VAL A 212 -11.10 -3.97 -16.58
CA VAL A 212 -11.70 -3.76 -15.24
C VAL A 212 -11.53 -5.00 -14.33
N THR A 213 -11.28 -6.18 -14.91
CA THR A 213 -11.23 -7.47 -14.19
C THR A 213 -9.93 -7.75 -13.43
N GLN A 214 -8.90 -6.91 -13.57
CA GLN A 214 -7.56 -7.11 -12.99
C GLN A 214 -7.31 -6.36 -11.66
N GLY A 215 -8.24 -5.52 -11.21
CA GLY A 215 -7.99 -4.60 -10.08
C GLY A 215 -7.73 -5.31 -8.74
N LEU A 216 -8.67 -6.16 -8.28
CA LEU A 216 -8.56 -6.78 -6.96
C LEU A 216 -7.36 -7.75 -6.83
N PRO A 217 -7.10 -8.68 -7.77
CA PRO A 217 -5.93 -9.56 -7.68
C PRO A 217 -4.62 -8.79 -7.57
N ARG A 218 -4.51 -7.65 -8.25
CA ARG A 218 -3.35 -6.77 -8.16
C ARG A 218 -3.22 -6.12 -6.78
N VAL A 219 -4.34 -5.64 -6.21
CA VAL A 219 -4.36 -5.08 -4.84
C VAL A 219 -3.95 -6.12 -3.81
N GLU A 220 -4.46 -7.36 -3.93
CA GLU A 220 -4.08 -8.47 -3.05
C GLU A 220 -2.60 -8.84 -3.19
N GLU A 221 -2.08 -8.89 -4.42
CA GLU A 221 -0.66 -9.14 -4.69
C GLU A 221 0.25 -8.13 -3.98
N ILE A 222 -0.11 -6.84 -4.06
CA ILE A 222 0.66 -5.75 -3.44
C ILE A 222 0.57 -5.82 -1.90
N PHE A 223 -0.64 -5.97 -1.33
CA PHE A 223 -0.82 -6.04 0.13
C PHE A 223 -0.20 -7.29 0.76
N GLU A 224 -0.02 -8.35 -0.02
CA GLU A 224 0.69 -9.55 0.43
C GLU A 224 2.20 -9.49 0.21
N ALA A 225 2.71 -8.39 -0.35
CA ALA A 225 4.11 -8.22 -0.74
C ALA A 225 4.62 -9.42 -1.55
N ARG A 226 3.78 -9.94 -2.46
CA ARG A 226 4.12 -11.08 -3.31
C ARG A 226 5.05 -10.63 -4.44
N LEU A 227 5.92 -11.54 -4.85
CA LEU A 227 6.76 -11.35 -6.02
C LEU A 227 5.87 -11.23 -7.28
N PRO A 228 5.97 -10.11 -8.03
CA PRO A 228 5.25 -9.96 -9.29
C PRO A 228 5.63 -11.03 -10.30
N LYS A 229 4.70 -11.40 -11.18
CA LYS A 229 4.97 -12.40 -12.24
C LYS A 229 6.02 -11.92 -13.26
N VAL A 230 6.04 -10.62 -13.52
CA VAL A 230 6.99 -9.96 -14.42
C VAL A 230 7.64 -8.83 -13.63
N VAL A 231 8.86 -9.09 -13.16
CA VAL A 231 9.65 -8.13 -12.39
C VAL A 231 10.53 -7.34 -13.36
N SER A 232 10.59 -6.03 -13.17
CA SER A 232 11.59 -5.19 -13.77
C SER A 232 12.76 -5.00 -12.80
N PRO A 233 13.98 -5.38 -13.20
CA PRO A 233 15.14 -5.27 -12.32
C PRO A 233 15.54 -3.80 -12.09
N LEU A 234 16.00 -3.54 -10.87
CA LEU A 234 16.66 -2.29 -10.49
C LEU A 234 18.17 -2.46 -10.58
N ALA A 235 18.87 -1.42 -11.05
CA ALA A 235 20.33 -1.39 -10.99
C ALA A 235 20.81 -1.30 -9.54
N GLU A 236 21.48 -2.32 -9.03
CA GLU A 236 22.06 -2.28 -7.66
C GLU A 236 23.36 -1.48 -7.63
N ILE A 237 24.07 -1.41 -8.76
CA ILE A 237 25.35 -0.71 -8.88
C ILE A 237 25.24 0.43 -9.90
N SER A 238 26.00 1.49 -9.65
CA SER A 238 26.16 2.60 -10.61
C SER A 238 27.26 2.26 -11.61
N GLY A 239 27.02 2.44 -12.89
CA GLY A 239 27.96 1.99 -13.91
C GLY A 239 27.51 2.22 -15.35
N ARG A 240 28.28 1.72 -16.31
CA ARG A 240 27.85 1.64 -17.71
C ARG A 240 27.07 0.36 -17.95
N ALA A 241 25.88 0.48 -18.51
CA ALA A 241 25.06 -0.65 -18.92
C ALA A 241 25.47 -1.12 -20.33
N SER A 242 25.63 -2.42 -20.50
CA SER A 242 25.77 -3.09 -21.79
C SER A 242 24.63 -4.08 -21.97
N ILE A 243 23.99 -4.09 -23.13
CA ILE A 243 22.78 -4.86 -23.40
C ILE A 243 23.10 -5.91 -24.45
N VAL A 244 22.88 -7.19 -24.12
CA VAL A 244 23.07 -8.32 -25.04
C VAL A 244 21.74 -9.05 -25.20
N GLU A 245 21.28 -9.21 -26.43
CA GLU A 245 20.10 -10.01 -26.74
C GLU A 245 20.45 -11.50 -26.74
N THR A 246 19.69 -12.31 -26.01
CA THR A 246 19.81 -13.77 -25.94
C THR A 246 18.46 -14.43 -26.15
N GLU A 247 18.43 -15.73 -26.46
CA GLU A 247 17.18 -16.49 -26.67
C GLU A 247 16.21 -16.39 -25.47
N ASP A 248 16.75 -16.25 -24.25
CA ASP A 248 15.99 -16.14 -23.01
C ASP A 248 15.55 -14.71 -22.64
N GLY A 249 16.03 -13.67 -23.33
CA GLY A 249 15.82 -12.28 -22.93
C GLY A 249 16.95 -11.31 -23.28
N TYR A 250 16.76 -10.04 -22.92
CA TYR A 250 17.83 -9.06 -22.86
C TYR A 250 18.66 -9.28 -21.58
N LYS A 251 19.94 -9.60 -21.73
CA LYS A 251 20.92 -9.57 -20.63
C LYS A 251 21.49 -8.16 -20.52
N VAL A 252 21.08 -7.46 -19.47
CA VAL A 252 21.59 -6.13 -19.12
C VAL A 252 22.71 -6.31 -18.10
N ARG A 253 23.91 -5.89 -18.46
CA ARG A 253 25.11 -6.01 -17.63
C ARG A 253 25.58 -4.63 -17.24
N VAL A 254 25.68 -4.35 -15.96
CA VAL A 254 26.14 -3.06 -15.43
C VAL A 254 27.55 -3.23 -14.90
N LYS A 255 28.49 -2.38 -15.34
CA LYS A 255 29.88 -2.37 -14.87
C LYS A 255 30.22 -1.06 -14.18
N THR A 256 30.73 -1.14 -12.96
CA THR A 256 31.16 0.03 -12.19
C THR A 256 32.38 0.70 -12.81
N THR A 257 32.37 2.05 -12.85
CA THR A 257 33.48 2.85 -13.38
C THR A 257 34.59 3.10 -12.35
N SER A 258 34.27 3.02 -11.05
CA SER A 258 35.21 3.14 -9.91
C SER A 258 35.78 1.77 -9.49
N LYS A 259 36.96 1.75 -8.87
CA LYS A 259 37.52 0.53 -8.25
C LYS A 259 36.88 0.32 -6.87
N PRO A 260 36.52 -0.92 -6.45
CA PRO A 260 36.62 -2.19 -7.19
C PRO A 260 35.63 -2.28 -8.36
N ILE A 261 36.07 -2.91 -9.46
CA ILE A 261 35.21 -3.13 -10.63
C ILE A 261 34.27 -4.28 -10.30
N GLU A 262 33.03 -3.95 -10.00
CA GLU A 262 31.95 -4.91 -9.85
C GLU A 262 31.11 -4.96 -11.13
N GLU A 263 30.63 -6.17 -11.44
CA GLU A 263 29.80 -6.46 -12.60
C GLU A 263 28.57 -7.22 -12.12
N LYS A 264 27.38 -6.71 -12.46
CA LYS A 264 26.10 -7.38 -12.19
C LYS A 264 25.32 -7.57 -13.47
N GLU A 265 24.72 -8.75 -13.60
CA GLU A 265 23.91 -9.14 -14.75
C GLU A 265 22.45 -9.25 -14.34
N TYR A 266 21.58 -8.68 -15.17
CA TYR A 266 20.14 -8.67 -15.02
C TYR A 266 19.49 -9.27 -16.26
N LEU A 267 18.53 -10.18 -16.07
CA LEU A 267 17.76 -10.77 -17.16
C LEU A 267 16.41 -10.04 -17.29
N VAL A 268 16.13 -9.51 -18.48
CA VAL A 268 14.86 -8.85 -18.81
C VAL A 268 14.17 -9.63 -19.94
N PRO A 269 12.90 -10.03 -19.79
CA PRO A 269 12.17 -10.71 -20.86
C PRO A 269 12.05 -9.85 -22.13
N LEU A 270 12.08 -10.48 -23.31
CA LEU A 270 11.91 -9.80 -24.61
C LEU A 270 10.56 -9.05 -24.73
N THR A 271 9.56 -9.47 -23.96
CA THR A 271 8.24 -8.82 -23.92
C THR A 271 8.26 -7.47 -23.21
N SER A 272 9.27 -7.20 -22.39
CA SER A 272 9.41 -5.95 -21.64
C SER A 272 10.22 -4.93 -22.43
N LYS A 273 9.68 -3.70 -22.52
CA LYS A 273 10.40 -2.58 -23.14
C LYS A 273 11.53 -2.12 -22.21
N LEU A 274 12.75 -1.99 -22.73
CA LEU A 274 13.88 -1.44 -21.96
C LEU A 274 13.72 0.08 -21.79
N ASN A 275 14.08 0.58 -20.60
CA ASN A 275 14.09 2.03 -20.28
C ASN A 275 15.47 2.66 -20.50
N ILE A 276 16.49 1.83 -20.73
CA ILE A 276 17.88 2.24 -20.88
C ILE A 276 18.39 1.92 -22.28
N GLU A 277 19.40 2.67 -22.72
CA GLU A 277 20.11 2.46 -23.98
C GLU A 277 21.46 1.75 -23.75
N ASP A 278 21.98 1.09 -24.80
CA ASP A 278 23.28 0.42 -24.73
C ASP A 278 24.41 1.46 -24.55
N GLY A 279 25.30 1.22 -23.60
CA GLY A 279 26.37 2.13 -23.22
C GLY A 279 25.96 3.29 -22.29
N GLN A 280 24.69 3.39 -21.90
CA GLN A 280 24.20 4.43 -21.00
C GLN A 280 24.80 4.30 -19.60
N LEU A 281 25.11 5.44 -18.98
CA LEU A 281 25.54 5.50 -17.58
C LEU A 281 24.29 5.47 -16.68
N VAL A 282 24.15 4.39 -15.92
CA VAL A 282 23.04 4.16 -14.99
C VAL A 282 23.50 4.40 -13.56
N GLY A 283 22.70 5.13 -12.80
CA GLY A 283 22.85 5.26 -11.35
C GLY A 283 22.22 4.10 -10.61
N THR A 284 22.63 3.91 -9.36
CA THR A 284 22.03 2.94 -8.44
C THR A 284 20.55 3.26 -8.22
N GLY A 285 19.72 2.23 -8.26
CA GLY A 285 18.27 2.31 -8.12
C GLY A 285 17.52 2.69 -9.38
N ILE A 286 18.16 2.84 -10.56
CA ILE A 286 17.42 3.09 -11.82
C ILE A 286 16.71 1.82 -12.27
N GLN A 287 15.47 1.97 -12.73
CA GLN A 287 14.67 0.88 -13.30
C GLN A 287 15.11 0.60 -14.74
N LEU A 288 15.55 -0.62 -15.00
CA LEU A 288 16.16 -1.02 -16.28
C LEU A 288 15.13 -1.27 -17.39
N ALA A 289 13.92 -1.73 -17.03
CA ALA A 289 12.86 -2.05 -17.98
C ALA A 289 11.48 -1.54 -17.53
N ALA A 290 10.54 -1.39 -18.44
CA ALA A 290 9.15 -1.18 -18.10
C ALA A 290 8.59 -2.41 -17.36
N GLY A 291 7.85 -2.18 -16.28
CA GLY A 291 7.24 -3.25 -15.50
C GLY A 291 7.08 -2.89 -14.03
N VAL A 292 6.70 -3.90 -13.25
CA VAL A 292 6.53 -3.82 -11.80
C VAL A 292 7.87 -4.08 -11.11
N LEU A 293 8.15 -3.35 -10.03
CA LEU A 293 9.36 -3.52 -9.24
C LEU A 293 9.12 -4.51 -8.09
N ASP A 294 10.17 -5.24 -7.68
CA ASP A 294 10.12 -5.95 -6.41
C ASP A 294 10.33 -4.98 -5.24
N ILE A 295 9.46 -5.08 -4.24
CA ILE A 295 9.49 -4.30 -3.01
C ILE A 295 10.78 -4.58 -2.24
N LYS A 296 11.28 -5.81 -2.26
CA LYS A 296 12.51 -6.19 -1.57
C LYS A 296 13.73 -5.47 -2.16
N ASP A 297 13.82 -5.43 -3.49
CA ASP A 297 14.88 -4.73 -4.20
C ASP A 297 14.82 -3.22 -3.91
N ILE A 298 13.61 -2.63 -3.91
CA ILE A 298 13.44 -1.21 -3.55
C ILE A 298 13.91 -0.96 -2.12
N LEU A 299 13.53 -1.82 -1.17
CA LEU A 299 13.88 -1.67 0.23
C LEU A 299 15.39 -1.72 0.45
N GLN A 300 16.10 -2.64 -0.23
CA GLN A 300 17.56 -2.77 -0.12
C GLN A 300 18.31 -1.64 -0.81
N ILE A 301 17.84 -1.18 -1.99
CA ILE A 301 18.58 -0.23 -2.83
C ILE A 301 18.22 1.23 -2.49
N ARG A 302 16.93 1.54 -2.35
CA ARG A 302 16.41 2.91 -2.16
C ARG A 302 15.97 3.20 -0.72
N GLY A 303 15.84 2.17 0.12
CA GLY A 303 15.45 2.31 1.52
C GLY A 303 13.94 2.22 1.77
N LEU A 304 13.57 2.29 3.06
CA LEU A 304 12.20 2.04 3.52
C LEU A 304 11.19 3.04 2.98
N GLN A 305 11.49 4.34 3.06
CA GLN A 305 10.55 5.38 2.64
C GLN A 305 10.20 5.24 1.15
N ALA A 306 11.18 4.98 0.30
CA ALA A 306 10.97 4.76 -1.13
C ALA A 306 10.09 3.52 -1.40
N ALA A 307 10.25 2.44 -0.62
CA ALA A 307 9.42 1.24 -0.72
C ALA A 307 7.97 1.52 -0.30
N GLN A 308 7.76 2.28 0.79
CA GLN A 308 6.44 2.67 1.26
C GLN A 308 5.72 3.59 0.25
N GLU A 309 6.42 4.58 -0.29
CA GLU A 309 5.89 5.48 -1.33
C GLU A 309 5.50 4.69 -2.59
N TYR A 310 6.35 3.76 -3.03
CA TYR A 310 6.05 2.89 -4.17
C TYR A 310 4.77 2.06 -3.96
N LEU A 311 4.61 1.45 -2.78
CA LEU A 311 3.40 0.68 -2.43
C LEU A 311 2.14 1.54 -2.51
N ILE A 312 2.19 2.75 -1.95
CA ILE A 312 1.04 3.68 -1.96
C ILE A 312 0.71 4.12 -3.39
N GLU A 313 1.72 4.42 -4.21
CA GLU A 313 1.51 4.81 -5.60
C GLU A 313 0.87 3.70 -6.44
N GLU A 314 1.34 2.46 -6.29
CA GLU A 314 0.78 1.32 -7.03
C GLU A 314 -0.65 1.00 -6.58
N LEU A 315 -0.92 0.99 -5.26
CA LEU A 315 -2.26 0.79 -4.73
C LEU A 315 -3.21 1.89 -5.21
N GLN A 316 -2.81 3.15 -5.08
CA GLN A 316 -3.62 4.27 -5.56
C GLN A 316 -3.84 4.22 -7.07
N GLY A 317 -2.82 3.85 -7.85
CA GLY A 317 -2.95 3.67 -9.29
C GLY A 317 -4.09 2.70 -9.66
N VAL A 318 -4.24 1.60 -8.91
CA VAL A 318 -5.33 0.66 -9.12
C VAL A 318 -6.68 1.29 -8.79
N TYR A 319 -6.88 1.87 -7.61
CA TYR A 319 -8.18 2.46 -7.23
C TYR A 319 -8.56 3.67 -8.10
N GLU A 320 -7.59 4.52 -8.46
CA GLU A 320 -7.80 5.68 -9.32
C GLU A 320 -8.11 5.30 -10.76
N SER A 321 -7.50 4.24 -11.30
CA SER A 321 -7.86 3.71 -12.63
C SER A 321 -9.34 3.30 -12.71
N GLN A 322 -9.93 2.96 -11.57
CA GLN A 322 -11.34 2.59 -11.42
C GLN A 322 -12.22 3.77 -11.01
N GLY A 323 -11.67 4.98 -10.93
CA GLY A 323 -12.36 6.20 -10.58
C GLY A 323 -12.86 6.24 -9.12
N ILE A 324 -12.19 5.52 -8.21
CA ILE A 324 -12.52 5.52 -6.78
C ILE A 324 -11.53 6.44 -6.05
N PRO A 325 -11.94 7.62 -5.58
CA PRO A 325 -11.06 8.52 -4.85
C PRO A 325 -10.93 8.05 -3.39
N ILE A 326 -9.75 7.56 -3.01
CA ILE A 326 -9.40 7.24 -1.62
C ILE A 326 -8.27 8.18 -1.19
N HIS A 327 -8.31 8.68 0.04
CA HIS A 327 -7.25 9.54 0.55
C HIS A 327 -6.00 8.72 0.92
N ASP A 328 -4.80 9.21 0.54
CA ASP A 328 -3.50 8.53 0.74
C ASP A 328 -3.27 8.07 2.19
N LYS A 329 -3.73 8.85 3.18
CA LYS A 329 -3.61 8.52 4.62
C LYS A 329 -4.08 7.11 4.98
N HIS A 330 -5.13 6.59 4.33
CA HIS A 330 -5.63 5.26 4.64
C HIS A 330 -4.61 4.19 4.22
N PHE A 331 -4.01 4.33 3.04
CA PHE A 331 -2.92 3.45 2.60
C PHE A 331 -1.67 3.61 3.47
N GLU A 332 -1.34 4.82 3.90
CA GLU A 332 -0.22 5.09 4.80
C GLU A 332 -0.36 4.35 6.14
N VAL A 333 -1.57 4.30 6.71
CA VAL A 333 -1.84 3.54 7.94
C VAL A 333 -1.58 2.04 7.74
N ILE A 334 -2.05 1.46 6.63
CA ILE A 334 -1.84 0.04 6.33
C ILE A 334 -0.35 -0.25 6.06
N VAL A 335 0.29 0.57 5.23
CA VAL A 335 1.71 0.40 4.84
C VAL A 335 2.64 0.63 6.02
N ARG A 336 2.31 1.54 6.94
CA ARG A 336 3.04 1.69 8.22
C ARG A 336 3.04 0.38 9.01
N ARG A 337 1.90 -0.32 9.05
CA ARG A 337 1.77 -1.61 9.74
C ARG A 337 2.54 -2.73 9.04
N MET A 338 2.52 -2.75 7.70
CA MET A 338 3.31 -3.70 6.90
C MET A 338 4.83 -3.55 7.11
N SER A 339 5.29 -2.36 7.51
CA SER A 339 6.71 -2.02 7.72
C SER A 339 7.11 -1.85 9.19
N ASP A 340 6.25 -2.28 10.13
CA ASP A 340 6.45 -2.10 11.56
C ASP A 340 7.36 -3.15 12.20
N LYS A 341 7.70 -4.20 11.45
CA LYS A 341 8.44 -5.37 11.92
C LYS A 341 9.88 -5.32 11.43
N VAL A 342 10.80 -5.81 12.26
CA VAL A 342 12.19 -6.07 11.91
C VAL A 342 12.49 -7.56 12.11
N ARG A 343 13.39 -8.09 11.29
CA ARG A 343 13.90 -9.46 11.43
C ARG A 343 15.26 -9.41 12.07
N VAL A 344 15.43 -10.02 13.24
CA VAL A 344 16.71 -10.07 13.95
C VAL A 344 17.72 -10.86 13.12
N GLU A 345 18.91 -10.30 12.90
CA GLU A 345 20.03 -10.98 12.23
C GLU A 345 21.00 -11.56 13.26
N THR A 346 21.46 -10.75 14.21
CA THR A 346 22.32 -11.17 15.32
C THR A 346 21.68 -10.80 16.64
N SER A 347 21.68 -11.73 17.59
CA SER A 347 21.12 -11.50 18.93
C SER A 347 21.97 -10.56 19.78
N GLY A 348 23.29 -10.52 19.57
CA GLY A 348 24.19 -9.85 20.52
C GLY A 348 23.99 -10.42 21.93
N ASP A 349 23.96 -9.54 22.93
CA ASP A 349 23.66 -9.87 24.33
C ASP A 349 22.17 -9.71 24.69
N THR A 350 21.30 -9.46 23.71
CA THR A 350 19.85 -9.35 23.93
C THR A 350 19.19 -10.72 24.11
N THR A 351 17.97 -10.75 24.62
CA THR A 351 17.15 -11.98 24.70
C THR A 351 16.53 -12.40 23.36
N LEU A 352 16.82 -11.69 22.27
CA LEU A 352 16.18 -11.90 20.97
C LEU A 352 16.83 -13.06 20.20
N LEU A 353 16.02 -13.78 19.44
CA LEU A 353 16.52 -14.91 18.64
C LEU A 353 16.79 -14.51 17.18
N PRO A 354 17.89 -14.98 16.57
CA PRO A 354 18.14 -14.79 15.13
C PRO A 354 16.98 -15.32 14.28
N GLY A 355 16.48 -14.49 13.37
CA GLY A 355 15.35 -14.81 12.49
C GLY A 355 13.96 -14.46 13.05
N GLU A 356 13.87 -14.05 14.31
CA GLU A 356 12.61 -13.64 14.94
C GLU A 356 12.05 -12.33 14.37
N PHE A 357 10.72 -12.21 14.30
CA PHE A 357 10.02 -11.01 13.83
C PHE A 357 9.44 -10.19 14.99
N ILE A 358 10.17 -9.17 15.42
CA ILE A 358 9.77 -8.27 16.51
C ILE A 358 9.34 -6.91 15.98
N SER A 359 8.47 -6.20 16.70
CA SER A 359 8.12 -4.82 16.34
C SER A 359 9.32 -3.90 16.50
N LYS A 360 9.43 -2.90 15.63
CA LYS A 360 10.54 -1.95 15.63
C LYS A 360 10.69 -1.24 16.98
N ALA A 361 9.57 -0.84 17.59
CA ALA A 361 9.57 -0.16 18.89
C ALA A 361 10.17 -1.04 20.00
N LYS A 362 9.78 -2.32 20.10
CA LYS A 362 10.33 -3.24 21.10
C LYS A 362 11.80 -3.56 20.84
N PHE A 363 12.20 -3.68 19.57
CA PHE A 363 13.60 -3.88 19.21
C PHE A 363 14.49 -2.70 19.63
N GLU A 364 14.02 -1.47 19.42
CA GLU A 364 14.72 -0.26 19.84
C GLU A 364 14.80 -0.16 21.38
N GLU A 365 13.72 -0.51 22.09
CA GLU A 365 13.68 -0.56 23.55
C GLU A 365 14.66 -1.58 24.14
N GLU A 366 14.66 -2.81 23.62
CA GLU A 366 15.53 -3.90 24.09
C GLU A 366 17.02 -3.57 23.85
N ASN A 367 17.35 -3.03 22.67
CA ASN A 367 18.71 -2.60 22.38
C ASN A 367 19.14 -1.41 23.25
N ALA A 368 18.26 -0.45 23.51
CA ALA A 368 18.56 0.66 24.40
C ALA A 368 18.86 0.18 25.83
N ARG A 369 18.16 -0.85 26.31
CA ARG A 369 18.42 -1.49 27.61
C ARG A 369 19.80 -2.14 27.65
N VAL A 370 20.13 -3.00 26.67
CA VAL A 370 21.42 -3.70 26.64
C VAL A 370 22.60 -2.73 26.47
N LEU A 371 22.43 -1.69 25.66
CA LEU A 371 23.42 -0.62 25.52
C LEU A 371 23.65 0.13 26.83
N ALA A 372 22.61 0.36 27.63
CA ALA A 372 22.74 1.00 28.93
C ALA A 372 23.46 0.11 29.96
N GLU A 373 23.34 -1.21 29.83
CA GLU A 373 24.06 -2.21 30.62
C GLU A 373 25.50 -2.44 30.14
N GLY A 374 25.86 -1.89 28.96
CA GLY A 374 27.20 -1.97 28.37
C GLY A 374 27.45 -3.22 27.52
N GLY A 375 26.41 -3.96 27.15
CA GLY A 375 26.47 -5.14 26.28
C GLY A 375 26.46 -4.80 24.78
N GLU A 376 26.62 -5.82 23.95
CA GLU A 376 26.53 -5.71 22.49
C GLU A 376 25.05 -5.72 22.03
N PRO A 377 24.58 -4.68 21.30
CA PRO A 377 23.21 -4.63 20.81
C PRO A 377 22.97 -5.65 19.70
N SER A 378 21.72 -6.08 19.59
CA SER A 378 21.26 -6.91 18.47
C SER A 378 21.22 -6.11 17.16
N THR A 379 21.43 -6.79 16.03
CA THR A 379 21.24 -6.20 14.70
C THR A 379 20.02 -6.81 14.04
N ALA A 380 19.28 -6.02 13.27
CA ALA A 380 18.09 -6.47 12.57
C ALA A 380 17.95 -5.82 11.19
N GLN A 381 17.31 -6.55 10.29
CA GLN A 381 16.95 -6.08 8.98
C GLN A 381 15.50 -5.56 8.98
N VAL A 382 15.30 -4.36 8.45
CA VAL A 382 13.95 -3.85 8.17
C VAL A 382 13.33 -4.67 7.05
N ILE A 383 12.08 -5.07 7.24
CA ILE A 383 11.33 -5.88 6.27
C ILE A 383 9.94 -5.28 6.05
N ILE A 384 9.36 -5.59 4.90
CA ILE A 384 7.93 -5.35 4.64
C ILE A 384 7.25 -6.72 4.58
N LEU A 385 6.31 -6.93 5.49
CA LEU A 385 5.52 -8.15 5.58
C LEU A 385 4.15 -7.94 4.92
N GLY A 386 3.67 -8.96 4.22
CA GLY A 386 2.28 -9.02 3.75
C GLY A 386 1.29 -9.07 4.92
N LEU A 387 0.06 -8.59 4.69
CA LEU A 387 -0.97 -8.50 5.73
C LEU A 387 -1.19 -9.81 6.51
N THR A 388 -1.17 -10.97 5.85
CA THR A 388 -1.37 -12.26 6.53
C THR A 388 -0.31 -12.49 7.60
N ARG A 389 0.96 -12.22 7.28
CA ARG A 389 2.07 -12.39 8.23
C ARG A 389 2.04 -11.34 9.33
N VAL A 390 1.65 -10.11 9.00
CA VAL A 390 1.50 -9.04 10.00
C VAL A 390 0.45 -9.40 11.05
N SER A 391 -0.69 -9.98 10.63
CA SER A 391 -1.74 -10.44 11.56
C SER A 391 -1.32 -11.64 12.43
N LEU A 392 -0.48 -12.53 11.90
CA LEU A 392 0.03 -13.68 12.66
C LEU A 392 1.08 -13.26 13.70
N TYR A 393 2.00 -12.37 13.33
CA TYR A 393 3.05 -11.88 14.21
C TYR A 393 2.60 -10.63 14.99
N THR A 394 1.36 -10.53 15.45
CA THR A 394 0.98 -9.43 16.36
C THR A 394 1.52 -9.68 17.77
N ASP A 395 1.63 -8.63 18.58
CA ASP A 395 2.08 -8.74 19.97
C ASP A 395 1.06 -9.44 20.88
N SER A 396 -0.22 -9.41 20.51
CA SER A 396 -1.29 -10.13 21.21
C SER A 396 -1.46 -11.53 20.64
N TRP A 397 -1.08 -12.54 21.42
CA TRP A 397 -1.34 -13.93 21.04
C TRP A 397 -2.85 -14.22 20.95
N LEU A 398 -3.69 -13.55 21.75
CA LEU A 398 -5.14 -13.75 21.72
C LEU A 398 -5.75 -13.25 20.41
N SER A 399 -5.29 -12.09 19.93
CA SER A 399 -5.71 -11.56 18.63
C SER A 399 -5.20 -12.44 17.48
N ALA A 400 -3.93 -12.84 17.51
CA ALA A 400 -3.34 -13.72 16.50
C ALA A 400 -4.12 -15.05 16.39
N ALA A 401 -4.40 -15.69 17.53
CA ALA A 401 -5.08 -17.00 17.60
C ALA A 401 -6.48 -17.00 16.97
N SER A 402 -7.14 -15.84 16.96
CA SER A 402 -8.48 -15.68 16.37
C SER A 402 -8.48 -15.48 14.85
N PHE A 403 -7.32 -15.29 14.22
CA PHE A 403 -7.20 -15.12 12.78
C PHE A 403 -7.01 -16.46 12.04
N GLN A 404 -5.83 -17.09 12.20
CA GLN A 404 -5.41 -18.34 11.56
C GLN A 404 -4.41 -19.09 12.47
N GLU A 405 -4.11 -20.36 12.16
CA GLU A 405 -3.09 -21.17 12.86
C GLU A 405 -3.22 -21.22 14.40
N THR A 406 -4.46 -21.21 14.91
CA THR A 406 -4.79 -21.12 16.34
C THR A 406 -4.01 -22.11 17.20
N THR A 407 -3.88 -23.37 16.78
CA THR A 407 -3.16 -24.40 17.56
C THR A 407 -1.68 -24.07 17.74
N ASN A 408 -1.02 -23.58 16.69
CA ASN A 408 0.40 -23.22 16.75
C ASN A 408 0.61 -22.05 17.70
N ILE A 409 -0.21 -21.00 17.55
CA ILE A 409 -0.12 -19.78 18.36
C ILE A 409 -0.37 -20.07 19.84
N LEU A 410 -1.39 -20.87 20.17
CA LEU A 410 -1.67 -21.22 21.56
C LEU A 410 -0.57 -22.11 22.17
N THR A 411 0.03 -22.99 21.38
CA THR A 411 1.13 -23.85 21.84
C THR A 411 2.36 -23.00 22.14
N GLU A 412 2.74 -22.10 21.23
CA GLU A 412 3.88 -21.19 21.42
C GLU A 412 3.65 -20.27 22.62
N ALA A 413 2.47 -19.64 22.73
CA ALA A 413 2.13 -18.79 23.87
C ALA A 413 2.16 -19.55 25.20
N SER A 414 1.76 -20.83 25.21
CA SER A 414 1.82 -21.67 26.42
C SER A 414 3.24 -22.09 26.78
N LEU A 415 4.10 -22.37 25.79
CA LEU A 415 5.50 -22.73 26.01
C LEU A 415 6.32 -21.56 26.56
N GLU A 416 6.07 -20.35 26.04
CA GLU A 416 6.75 -19.13 26.47
C GLU A 416 6.12 -18.47 27.70
N GLY A 417 4.91 -18.89 28.09
CA GLY A 417 4.15 -18.24 29.17
C GLY A 417 3.77 -16.79 28.84
N LYS A 418 3.41 -16.50 27.57
CA LYS A 418 3.10 -15.14 27.11
C LYS A 418 1.89 -14.54 27.84
N GLU A 419 2.07 -13.35 28.38
CA GLU A 419 0.98 -12.54 28.93
C GLU A 419 0.44 -11.57 27.87
N ASP A 420 -0.89 -11.50 27.72
CA ASP A 420 -1.53 -10.56 26.80
C ASP A 420 -1.91 -9.25 27.52
N LYS A 421 -1.41 -8.13 27.01
CA LYS A 421 -1.66 -6.80 27.58
C LYS A 421 -2.98 -6.16 27.14
N LEU A 422 -3.76 -6.81 26.26
CA LEU A 422 -5.10 -6.39 25.84
C LEU A 422 -5.14 -4.95 25.28
N ILE A 423 -4.11 -4.57 24.53
CA ILE A 423 -3.94 -3.19 24.04
C ILE A 423 -4.89 -2.89 22.88
N GLY A 424 -5.17 -3.86 22.02
CA GLY A 424 -5.97 -3.68 20.81
C GLY A 424 -7.49 -3.75 21.03
N LEU A 425 -8.23 -3.59 19.94
CA LEU A 425 -9.69 -3.72 19.94
C LEU A 425 -10.14 -5.18 20.09
N LYS A 426 -9.46 -6.11 19.40
CA LYS A 426 -9.95 -7.48 19.19
C LYS A 426 -9.93 -8.31 20.45
N GLU A 427 -8.85 -8.19 21.22
CA GLU A 427 -8.64 -8.86 22.50
C GLU A 427 -9.73 -8.49 23.49
N ASN A 428 -10.05 -7.19 23.59
CA ASN A 428 -11.10 -6.68 24.46
C ASN A 428 -12.49 -7.18 24.05
N VAL A 429 -12.76 -7.27 22.75
CA VAL A 429 -14.03 -7.85 22.25
C VAL A 429 -14.13 -9.33 22.60
N ILE A 430 -13.06 -10.12 22.39
CA ILE A 430 -13.05 -11.56 22.67
C ILE A 430 -13.36 -11.86 24.14
N ILE A 431 -12.79 -11.09 25.06
CA ILE A 431 -12.99 -11.28 26.51
C ILE A 431 -14.22 -10.57 27.08
N GLY A 432 -14.95 -9.79 26.27
CA GLY A 432 -16.13 -9.04 26.70
C GLY A 432 -15.83 -7.77 27.52
N ARG A 433 -14.68 -7.14 27.34
CA ARG A 433 -14.32 -5.82 27.92
C ARG A 433 -14.64 -4.69 26.95
N LEU A 434 -14.75 -3.46 27.46
CA LEU A 434 -14.92 -2.28 26.60
C LEU A 434 -13.63 -1.99 25.83
N ILE A 435 -13.79 -1.75 24.54
CA ILE A 435 -12.69 -1.42 23.62
C ILE A 435 -12.00 -0.08 23.96
N PRO A 436 -10.68 0.06 23.71
CA PRO A 436 -9.88 1.25 24.05
C PRO A 436 -10.05 2.41 23.06
N VAL A 437 -11.29 2.86 22.82
CA VAL A 437 -11.61 3.98 21.90
C VAL A 437 -11.98 5.29 22.60
N THR A 438 -12.08 5.28 23.94
CA THR A 438 -12.26 6.52 24.71
C THR A 438 -10.89 7.14 25.01
N PRO A 439 -10.76 8.48 25.08
CA PRO A 439 -9.47 9.13 25.33
C PRO A 439 -8.73 8.61 26.58
N GLU A 440 -9.48 8.32 27.66
CA GLU A 440 -8.94 7.79 28.92
C GLU A 440 -8.32 6.39 28.78
N ARG A 441 -8.93 5.52 27.96
CA ARG A 441 -8.44 4.14 27.73
C ARG A 441 -7.47 4.04 26.58
N ALA A 442 -7.54 4.99 25.66
CA ALA A 442 -6.64 5.07 24.53
C ALA A 442 -5.25 5.48 24.99
N ARG A 443 -5.12 6.38 25.96
CA ARG A 443 -3.84 6.71 26.57
C ARG A 443 -3.31 5.49 27.34
N ILE A 444 -2.17 4.99 26.89
CA ILE A 444 -1.42 3.95 27.60
C ILE A 444 -0.50 4.70 28.55
N GLU A 445 -0.72 4.57 29.86
CA GLU A 445 0.27 5.03 30.84
C GLU A 445 1.53 4.17 30.67
N GLY A 446 2.63 4.83 30.29
CA GLY A 446 3.91 4.20 30.00
C GLY A 446 4.64 3.76 31.26
#